data_AF-A0A258KRI2-F1
#
_entry.id   AF-A0A258KRI2-F1
#
_cell.length_a   1.000
_cell.length_b   1.000
_cell.length_c   1.000
_cell.angle_alpha   90.00
_cell.angle_beta   90.00
_cell.angle_gamma   90.00
#
_symmetry.space_group_name_H-M   'P 1'
#
loop_
_entity.id
_entity.type
_entity.pdbx_description
1 polymer ?
#
loop_
_entity_poly.entity_id
_entity_poly.type
_entity_poly.pdbx_seq_one_letter_code
_entity_poly.pdbx_strand_id
1 'polypeptide(L)' 'MEPVFMVLGQSAAIAASIAIDKNYSVQDVPYKELEADLLKYKQVLQ' A
#
# COMPACT_ATOMS: atom_id res chain seq x y z
N MET A 1 19.46 -4.25 2.90
CA MET A 1 19.05 -2.87 3.23
C MET A 1 18.23 -2.25 2.10
N GLU A 2 18.55 -2.50 0.82
CA GLU A 2 17.76 -2.03 -0.34
C GLU A 2 16.34 -2.64 -0.50
N PRO A 3 16.08 -3.93 -0.25
CA PRO A 3 14.76 -4.50 -0.56
C PRO A 3 13.64 -4.01 0.38
N VAL A 4 13.96 -3.66 1.63
CA VAL A 4 12.97 -3.15 2.60
C VAL A 4 12.50 -1.72 2.29
N PHE A 5 13.39 -0.83 1.83
CA PHE A 5 12.99 0.51 1.38
C PHE A 5 12.17 0.46 0.09
N MET A 6 12.48 -0.48 -0.80
CA MET A 6 11.74 -0.69 -2.04
C MET A 6 10.30 -1.17 -1.77
N VAL A 7 10.13 -2.10 -0.81
CA VAL A 7 8.81 -2.57 -0.35
C VAL A 7 8.05 -1.44 0.36
N LEU A 8 8.70 -0.64 1.21
CA LEU A 8 8.03 0.48 1.88
C LEU A 8 7.53 1.54 0.89
N GLY A 9 8.34 1.88 -0.12
CA GLY A 9 7.96 2.83 -1.16
C GLY A 9 6.80 2.33 -2.03
N GLN A 10 6.79 1.05 -2.38
CA GLN A 10 5.68 0.41 -3.08
C GLN A 10 4.40 0.43 -2.24
N SER A 11 4.47 0.08 -0.96
CA SER A 11 3.30 0.13 -0.06
C SER A 11 2.72 1.53 0.06
N ALA A 12 3.58 2.55 0.20
CA ALA A 12 3.16 3.93 0.29
C ALA A 12 2.52 4.43 -1.01
N ALA A 13 3.06 4.02 -2.18
CA ALA A 13 2.48 4.36 -3.48
C ALA A 13 1.10 3.72 -3.68
N ILE A 14 0.92 2.46 -3.27
CA ILE A 14 -0.37 1.76 -3.32
C ILE A 14 -1.39 2.45 -2.40
N ALA A 15 -1.01 2.76 -1.16
CA ALA A 15 -1.87 3.49 -0.22
C ALA A 15 -2.29 4.86 -0.78
N ALA A 16 -1.34 5.62 -1.34
CA ALA A 16 -1.62 6.91 -1.96
C ALA A 16 -2.52 6.78 -3.19
N SER A 17 -2.32 5.77 -4.03
CA SER A 17 -3.17 5.53 -5.19
C SER A 17 -4.61 5.23 -4.80
N ILE A 18 -4.83 4.39 -3.79
CA ILE A 18 -6.17 4.07 -3.28
C ILE A 18 -6.82 5.31 -2.65
N ALA A 19 -6.05 6.07 -1.87
CA ALA A 19 -6.52 7.32 -1.27
C ALA A 19 -6.96 8.34 -2.33
N ILE A 20 -6.20 8.47 -3.42
CA ILE A 20 -6.52 9.37 -4.53
C ILE A 20 -7.76 8.88 -5.29
N ASP A 21 -7.81 7.59 -5.64
CA ASP A 21 -8.91 7.01 -6.42
C ASP A 21 -10.26 7.10 -5.69
N LYS A 22 -10.26 6.81 -4.38
CA LYS A 22 -11.45 6.85 -3.54
C LYS A 22 -11.69 8.17 -2.82
N ASN A 23 -10.84 9.16 -3.07
CA ASN A 23 -10.82 10.46 -2.41
C ASN A 23 -10.81 10.36 -0.86
N TYR A 24 -10.15 9.34 -0.32
CA TYR A 24 -9.96 9.17 1.13
C TYR A 24 -8.72 9.91 1.61
N SER A 25 -8.71 10.26 2.90
CA SER A 25 -7.46 10.57 3.58
C SER A 25 -6.57 9.34 3.60
N VAL A 26 -5.26 9.49 3.42
CA VAL A 26 -4.29 8.38 3.48
C VAL A 26 -4.35 7.60 4.79
N GLN A 27 -4.84 8.22 5.87
CA GLN A 27 -5.06 7.61 7.19
C GLN A 27 -6.36 6.80 7.28
N ASP A 28 -7.34 7.11 6.43
CA ASP A 28 -8.65 6.45 6.37
C ASP A 28 -8.69 5.32 5.33
N VAL A 29 -7.58 5.04 4.65
CA VAL A 29 -7.52 3.96 3.67
C VAL A 29 -7.77 2.62 4.39
N PRO A 30 -8.83 1.88 4.00
CA PRO A 30 -9.16 0.63 4.66
C PRO A 30 -8.05 -0.40 4.41
N TYR A 31 -7.50 -0.94 5.50
CA TYR A 31 -6.42 -1.92 5.44
C TYR A 31 -6.77 -3.15 4.60
N LYS A 32 -8.04 -3.58 4.56
CA LYS A 32 -8.47 -4.70 3.70
C LYS A 32 -8.25 -4.45 2.21
N GLU A 33 -8.43 -3.22 1.74
CA GLU A 33 -8.19 -2.88 0.33
C GLU A 33 -6.71 -2.73 0.05
N LEU A 34 -5.99 -2.10 0.98
CA LEU A 34 -4.53 -2.02 0.93
C LEU A 34 -3.92 -3.43 0.87
N GLU A 35 -4.33 -4.34 1.75
CA GLU A 35 -3.85 -5.73 1.81
C GLU A 35 -4.12 -6.49 0.51
N ALA A 36 -5.31 -6.33 -0.08
CA ALA A 36 -5.64 -6.98 -1.34
C ALA A 36 -4.71 -6.54 -2.48
N ASP A 37 -4.39 -5.24 -2.58
CA ASP A 37 -3.44 -4.73 -3.56
C ASP A 37 -1.99 -5.13 -3.22
N LEU A 38 -1.56 -5.06 -1.97
CA LEU A 38 -0.22 -5.50 -1.53
C LEU A 38 0.02 -7.00 -1.83
N LEU A 39 -0.99 -7.84 -1.60
CA LEU A 39 -0.95 -9.28 -1.92
C LEU A 39 -0.87 -9.53 -3.42
N LYS A 40 -1.53 -8.70 -4.25
CA LYS A 40 -1.43 -8.76 -5.71
C LYS A 40 0.00 -8.53 -6.19
N TYR A 41 0.73 -7.64 -5.52
CA TYR A 41 2.16 -7.39 -5.79
C TYR A 41 3.11 -8.36 -5.05
N LYS A 42 2.58 -9.41 -4.40
CA LYS A 42 3.34 -10.39 -3.59
C LYS A 42 4.24 -9.74 -2.54
N GLN A 43 3.83 -8.60 -1.97
CA GLN A 43 4.57 -7.99 -0.88
C GLN A 43 4.49 -8.85 0.39
N VAL A 44 5.60 -8.86 1.14
CA VAL A 44 5.69 -9.57 2.40
C VAL A 44 4.96 -8.75 3.47
N LEU A 45 3.85 -9.28 3.98
CA LEU A 45 3.12 -8.78 5.14
C LEU A 45 3.58 -9.61 6.35
N GLN A 46 4.60 -9.15 7.09
CA GLN A 46 5.07 -9.78 8.33
C GLN A 46 5.37 -8.75 9.39
#